data_AF-A0A354B5P8-F1
#
_entry.id   AF-A0A354B5P8-F1
#
_cell.length_a   1.000
_cell.length_b   1.000
_cell.length_c   1.000
_cell.angle_alpha   90.00
_cell.angle_beta   90.00
_cell.angle_gamma   90.00
#
_symmetry.space_group_name_H-M   'P 1'
#
loop_
_entity.id
_entity.type
_entity.pdbx_description
1 polymer ?
#
loop_
_entity_poly.entity_id
_entity_poly.type
_entity_poly.pdbx_seq_one_letter_code
_entity_poly.pdbx_strand_id
1 'polypeptide(L)'
;RFIDVGLWAWSRHPNYFGEITLWLGVAIVAAPVLQGWQYATLVSPVFVFVLLNFVSGVPMLERRSDREWGGQEAYEAYKAKTAVLILRPPR
;
A
#
# COMPACT_ATOMS: atom_id res chain seq x y z
N ARG A 1 11.51 16.22 6.11
CA ARG A 1 11.94 15.85 4.73
C ARG A 1 11.23 14.55 4.39
N PHE A 2 10.65 14.44 3.20
CA PHE A 2 10.08 13.20 2.71
C PHE A 2 11.20 12.27 2.19
N ILE A 3 10.89 10.98 2.10
CA ILE A 3 11.78 9.96 1.53
C ILE A 3 11.39 9.68 0.08
N ASP A 4 12.35 9.75 -0.83
CA ASP A 4 12.17 9.56 -2.28
C ASP A 4 13.23 8.61 -2.89
N VAL A 5 13.93 7.85 -2.04
CA VAL A 5 14.99 6.92 -2.42
C VAL A 5 14.64 5.47 -2.06
N GLY A 6 15.34 4.51 -2.68
CA GLY A 6 15.10 3.08 -2.45
C GLY A 6 13.69 2.67 -2.92
N LEU A 7 12.99 1.86 -2.12
CA LEU A 7 11.62 1.42 -2.45
C LEU A 7 10.61 2.58 -2.52
N TRP A 8 10.87 3.67 -1.82
CA TRP A 8 10.02 4.87 -1.84
C TRP A 8 10.15 5.64 -3.16
N ALA A 9 11.22 5.44 -3.92
CA ALA A 9 11.28 5.93 -5.30
C ALA A 9 10.34 5.15 -6.25
N TRP A 10 9.95 3.93 -5.88
CA TRP A 10 9.15 3.03 -6.73
C TRP A 10 7.65 3.08 -6.42
N SER A 11 7.32 3.32 -5.15
CA SER A 11 5.95 3.46 -4.66
C SER A 11 5.96 4.36 -3.43
N ARG A 12 4.93 5.18 -3.23
CA ARG A 12 4.81 6.04 -2.04
C ARG A 12 4.53 5.24 -0.78
N HIS A 13 3.89 4.07 -0.92
CA HIS A 13 3.55 3.16 0.18
C HIS A 13 4.01 1.72 -0.13
N PRO A 14 5.33 1.48 -0.28
CA PRO A 14 5.86 0.17 -0.67
C PRO A 14 5.65 -0.89 0.43
N ASN A 15 5.59 -0.45 1.68
CA ASN A 15 5.25 -1.26 2.85
C ASN A 15 3.82 -1.83 2.75
N TYR A 16 2.83 -1.02 2.39
CA TYR A 16 1.45 -1.48 2.24
C TYR A 16 1.29 -2.43 1.05
N PHE A 17 2.03 -2.20 -0.03
CA PHE A 17 2.08 -3.16 -1.12
C PHE A 17 2.64 -4.51 -0.67
N GLY A 18 3.72 -4.51 0.11
CA GLY A 18 4.30 -5.71 0.71
C GLY A 18 3.31 -6.45 1.62
N GLU A 19 2.61 -5.73 2.48
CA GLU A 19 1.61 -6.30 3.39
C GLU A 19 0.42 -6.92 2.64
N ILE A 20 -0.13 -6.22 1.64
CA ILE A 20 -1.20 -6.77 0.79
C ILE A 20 -0.73 -8.02 0.06
N THR A 21 0.48 -7.99 -0.51
CA THR A 21 1.07 -9.13 -1.23
C THR A 21 1.29 -10.32 -0.30
N LEU A 22 1.76 -10.08 0.92
CA LEU A 22 1.95 -11.10 1.94
C LEU A 22 0.62 -11.78 2.30
N TRP A 23 -0.40 -11.00 2.65
CA TRP A 23 -1.71 -11.55 3.02
C TRP A 23 -2.40 -12.27 1.88
N LEU A 24 -2.26 -11.78 0.65
CA LEU A 24 -2.74 -12.48 -0.54
C LEU A 24 -1.99 -13.80 -0.75
N GLY A 25 -0.65 -13.80 -0.58
CA GLY A 25 0.16 -15.02 -0.67
C GLY A 25 -0.24 -16.07 0.37
N VAL A 26 -0.45 -15.66 1.63
CA VAL A 26 -0.95 -16.54 2.70
C VAL A 26 -2.32 -17.12 2.34
N ALA A 27 -3.23 -16.29 1.82
CA ALA A 27 -4.55 -16.75 1.40
C ALA A 27 -4.50 -17.78 0.26
N ILE A 28 -3.63 -17.56 -0.73
CA ILE A 28 -3.43 -18.49 -1.86
C ILE A 28 -2.85 -19.82 -1.37
N VAL A 29 -1.85 -19.79 -0.48
CA VAL A 29 -1.23 -21.01 0.07
C VAL A 29 -2.20 -21.79 0.95
N ALA A 30 -3.05 -21.10 1.71
CA ALA A 30 -4.04 -21.74 2.58
C ALA A 30 -5.27 -22.25 1.81
N ALA A 31 -5.64 -21.65 0.67
CA ALA A 31 -6.87 -21.95 -0.04
C ALA A 31 -7.15 -23.45 -0.30
N PRO A 32 -6.18 -24.29 -0.71
CA PRO A 32 -6.43 -25.71 -1.00
C PRO A 32 -6.80 -26.55 0.22
N VAL A 33 -6.45 -26.10 1.45
CA VAL A 33 -6.73 -26.84 2.69
C VAL A 33 -7.99 -26.35 3.41
N LEU A 34 -8.63 -25.29 2.93
CA LEU A 34 -9.84 -24.75 3.55
C LEU A 34 -11.06 -25.63 3.24
N GLN A 35 -11.88 -25.88 4.25
CA GLN A 35 -13.12 -26.66 4.15
C GLN A 35 -14.29 -25.96 4.85
N GLY A 36 -15.48 -26.04 4.25
CA GLY A 36 -16.73 -25.52 4.83
C GLY A 36 -16.64 -24.05 5.26
N TRP A 37 -16.84 -23.77 6.54
CA TRP A 37 -16.82 -22.41 7.08
C TRP A 37 -15.44 -21.75 7.11
N GLN A 38 -14.36 -22.50 6.88
CA GLN A 38 -13.00 -21.94 6.88
C GLN A 38 -12.77 -20.96 5.73
N TYR A 39 -13.53 -21.03 4.64
CA TYR A 39 -13.48 -20.04 3.56
C TYR A 39 -13.82 -18.62 4.03
N ALA A 40 -14.54 -18.45 5.15
CA ALA A 40 -14.79 -17.14 5.74
C ALA A 40 -13.50 -16.41 6.15
N THR A 41 -12.40 -17.14 6.39
CA THR A 41 -11.09 -16.55 6.69
C THR A 41 -10.52 -15.74 5.52
N LEU A 42 -10.94 -16.01 4.28
CA LEU A 42 -10.56 -15.22 3.10
C LEU A 42 -11.12 -13.79 3.11
N VAL A 43 -12.04 -13.47 4.03
CA VAL A 43 -12.48 -12.10 4.29
C VAL A 43 -11.33 -11.27 4.89
N SER A 44 -10.42 -11.89 5.65
CA SER A 44 -9.30 -11.20 6.30
C SER A 44 -8.37 -10.46 5.33
N PRO A 45 -7.79 -11.08 4.28
CA PRO A 45 -6.92 -10.38 3.33
C PRO A 45 -7.67 -9.26 2.58
N VAL A 46 -8.95 -9.45 2.26
CA VAL A 46 -9.79 -8.41 1.64
C VAL A 46 -10.00 -7.24 2.62
N PHE A 47 -10.27 -7.54 3.88
CA PHE A 47 -10.44 -6.54 4.93
C PHE A 47 -9.16 -5.72 5.14
N VAL A 48 -7.99 -6.37 5.22
CA VAL A 48 -6.70 -5.67 5.32
C VAL A 48 -6.47 -4.77 4.11
N PHE A 49 -6.73 -5.27 2.89
CA PHE A 49 -6.63 -4.47 1.68
C PHE A 49 -7.50 -3.21 1.76
N VAL A 50 -8.76 -3.34 2.18
CA VAL A 50 -9.69 -2.22 2.29
C VAL A 50 -9.24 -1.21 3.34
N LEU A 51 -8.82 -1.69 4.51
CA LEU A 51 -8.36 -0.86 5.61
C LEU A 51 -7.14 -0.01 5.19
N LEU A 52 -6.19 -0.63 4.49
CA LEU A 52 -4.97 0.04 4.04
C LEU A 52 -5.20 1.00 2.87
N ASN A 53 -6.03 0.66 1.88
CA ASN A 53 -6.24 1.53 0.72
C ASN A 53 -7.22 2.68 0.97
N PHE A 54 -8.27 2.45 1.77
CA PHE A 54 -9.43 3.36 1.77
C PHE A 54 -9.73 3.99 3.13
N VAL A 55 -9.21 3.44 4.23
CA VAL A 55 -9.57 3.91 5.58
C VAL A 55 -8.39 4.59 6.25
N SER A 56 -7.44 3.81 6.79
CA SER A 56 -6.43 4.31 7.71
C SER A 56 -5.01 4.29 7.18
N GLY A 57 -4.73 3.54 6.11
CA GLY A 57 -3.40 3.49 5.52
C GLY A 57 -3.13 4.69 4.62
N VAL A 58 -3.18 4.47 3.30
CA VAL A 58 -2.80 5.42 2.26
C VAL A 58 -3.46 6.80 2.46
N PRO A 59 -4.79 6.94 2.63
CA PRO A 59 -5.42 8.27 2.64
C PRO A 59 -4.98 9.14 3.81
N MET A 60 -4.76 8.55 4.99
CA MET A 60 -4.33 9.30 6.17
C MET A 60 -2.88 9.76 6.05
N LEU A 61 -1.98 8.91 5.56
CA LEU A 61 -0.58 9.30 5.35
C LEU A 61 -0.42 10.32 4.23
N GLU A 62 -1.18 10.19 3.15
CA GLU A 62 -1.19 11.18 2.06
C GLU A 62 -1.64 12.55 2.57
N ARG A 63 -2.76 12.62 3.30
CA ARG A 63 -3.24 13.89 3.89
C ARG A 63 -2.22 14.51 4.84
N ARG A 64 -1.54 13.69 5.65
CA ARG A 64 -0.49 14.17 6.54
C ARG A 64 0.70 14.71 5.77
N SER A 65 1.15 13.98 4.75
CA SER A 65 2.29 14.37 3.90
C SER A 65 1.99 15.65 3.13
N ASP A 66 0.76 15.80 2.64
CA ASP A 66 0.28 17.00 1.96
C ASP A 66 0.21 18.21 2.92
N ARG A 67 -0.14 17.98 4.19
CA ARG A 67 -0.11 19.04 5.21
C ARG A 67 1.31 19.47 5.58
N GLU A 68 2.27 18.54 5.59
CA GLU A 68 3.66 18.81 5.99
C GLU A 68 4.52 19.36 4.83
N TRP A 69 4.30 18.90 3.60
CA TRP A 69 5.15 19.19 2.43
C TRP A 69 4.41 19.70 1.19
N GLY A 70 3.08 19.81 1.25
CA GLY A 70 2.28 20.34 0.14
C GLY A 70 2.74 21.73 -0.29
N GLY A 71 2.79 21.96 -1.60
CA GLY A 71 3.27 23.21 -2.19
C GLY A 71 4.80 23.32 -2.31
N GLN A 72 5.57 22.36 -1.80
CA GLN A 72 7.00 22.28 -2.09
C GLN A 72 7.20 21.61 -3.45
N GLU A 73 7.87 22.30 -4.38
CA GLU A 73 8.09 21.83 -5.76
C GLU A 73 8.68 20.41 -5.81
N ALA A 74 9.67 20.12 -4.95
CA ALA A 74 10.30 18.80 -4.87
C ALA A 74 9.32 17.69 -4.43
N TYR A 75 8.41 17.98 -3.49
CA TYR A 75 7.42 17.02 -3.02
C TYR A 75 6.34 16.77 -4.06
N GLU A 76 5.84 17.83 -4.71
CA GLU A 76 4.85 17.71 -5.79
C GLU A 76 5.42 16.92 -6.98
N ALA A 77 6.68 17.19 -7.36
CA ALA A 77 7.38 16.44 -8.39
C ALA A 77 7.52 14.95 -8.03
N TYR A 78 7.86 14.64 -6.78
CA TYR A 78 7.88 13.27 -6.26
C TYR A 78 6.50 12.61 -6.31
N LYS A 79 5.46 13.30 -5.84
CA LYS A 79 4.09 12.78 -5.79
C LYS A 79 3.52 12.51 -7.18
N ALA A 80 3.87 13.33 -8.16
CA ALA A 80 3.45 13.18 -9.56
C ALA A 80 4.13 12.00 -10.28
N LYS A 81 5.42 11.76 -10.02
CA LYS A 81 6.18 10.68 -10.68
C LYS A 81 6.03 9.31 -10.01
N THR A 82 5.78 9.28 -8.69
CA THR A 82 5.79 8.04 -7.90
C THR A 82 4.37 7.48 -7.72
N ALA A 83 4.21 6.20 -8.08
CA ALA A 83 2.94 5.49 -7.90
C ALA A 83 2.54 5.42 -6.42
N VAL A 84 1.23 5.39 -6.12
CA VAL A 84 0.75 5.35 -4.74
C VAL A 84 1.10 4.03 -4.06
N LEU A 85 0.75 2.91 -4.69
CA LEU A 85 0.83 1.57 -4.08
C LEU A 85 1.68 0.61 -4.90
N ILE A 86 1.48 0.54 -6.21
CA ILE A 86 2.16 -0.43 -7.07
C ILE A 86 3.65 -0.09 -7.17
N LEU A 87 4.52 -1.08 -6.96
CA LEU A 87 5.96 -0.96 -7.24
C LEU A 87 6.19 -0.78 -8.74
N ARG A 88 6.47 0.44 -9.17
CA ARG A 88 6.80 0.77 -10.55
C ARG A 88 8.21 1.37 -10.59
N PRO A 89 9.07 0.98 -11.55
CA PRO A 89 10.40 1.59 -11.67
C PRO A 89 10.29 3.12 -11.80
N PRO A 90 11.13 3.87 -11.07
CA PRO A 90 11.16 5.33 -11.17
C PRO A 90 11.57 5.77 -12.58
N ARG A 91 10.94 6.85 -13.06
CA ARG A 91 11.27 7.52 -14.33
C ARG A 91 12.15 8.74 -14.08
#